data_AF-A0A940C137-F1
#
_entry.id   AF-A0A940C137-F1
#
_cell.length_a   1.000
_cell.length_b   1.000
_cell.length_c   1.000
_cell.angle_alpha   90.00
_cell.angle_beta   90.00
_cell.angle_gamma   90.00
#
_symmetry.space_group_name_H-M   'P 1'
#
loop_
_entity.id
_entity.type
_entity.pdbx_description
1 polymer ?
#
loop_
_entity_poly.entity_id
_entity_poly.type
_entity_poly.pdbx_seq_one_letter_code
_entity_poly.pdbx_strand_id
1 'polypeptide(L)'
;MKSKFWKGYLVYLLVILAGLAALHFYVKGIMVDYENQEPVQFVRGELAPAMPTDGSIGQFLEEHAFNGPAGQLNDLKERFYHTVKVSGKGEVQLAFEEDPAHVGSMDPVVNVTADGKPFLRVTLHEAEKVTKLMIMNISKWDVTSAVLLDPDRDSSAPLALGEDGLLSYTVEIPEGFTLLLDGSPAGEGVPYAESALPEFEYVAPFTEVPAGREYKFEGLAAELKISALNNAGDEVAAVQTAPGVYDIPADFAETQVAQDLMAGIADPLYIGELWSQFMTDDVAGSYHGFYTVVRECMLLKGSNLYDLAENWADSVDITFVSNHVITAWNKESVSNFIRYNENLLSCDVYFEKEMRVAGQQRIDVFDNRMYFVNITDPDIAAPGWYLADMLSLAGTHGGE
;
A
#
# COMPACT_ATOMS: atom_id res chain seq x y z
N MET A 1 58.53 -71.61 -13.46
CA MET A 1 57.32 -71.00 -14.06
C MET A 1 56.32 -70.44 -13.03
N LYS A 2 55.98 -71.16 -11.95
CA LYS A 2 54.99 -70.70 -10.93
C LYS A 2 55.26 -69.32 -10.29
N SER A 3 56.52 -68.96 -10.00
CA SER A 3 56.85 -67.68 -9.31
C SER A 3 56.75 -66.43 -10.22
N LYS A 4 56.99 -66.57 -11.53
CA LYS A 4 56.82 -65.47 -12.50
C LYS A 4 55.34 -65.19 -12.80
N PHE A 5 54.53 -66.25 -12.85
CA PHE A 5 53.07 -66.16 -13.01
C PHE A 5 52.41 -65.42 -11.84
N TRP A 6 52.74 -65.80 -10.60
CA TRP A 6 52.21 -65.13 -9.40
C TRP A 6 52.62 -63.66 -9.29
N LYS A 7 53.85 -63.30 -9.67
CA LYS A 7 54.28 -61.89 -9.73
C LYS A 7 53.52 -61.09 -10.79
N GLY A 8 53.32 -61.65 -11.99
CA GLY A 8 52.52 -61.01 -13.03
C GLY A 8 51.05 -60.86 -12.65
N TYR A 9 50.46 -61.88 -12.01
CA TYR A 9 49.10 -61.85 -11.49
C TYR A 9 48.91 -60.81 -10.39
N LEU A 10 49.90 -60.66 -9.49
CA LEU A 10 49.86 -59.67 -8.42
C LEU A 10 49.96 -58.22 -8.97
N VAL A 11 50.80 -58.00 -9.98
CA VAL A 11 50.85 -56.70 -10.69
C VAL A 11 49.52 -56.41 -11.39
N TYR A 12 48.93 -57.40 -12.07
CA TYR A 12 47.63 -57.26 -12.71
C TYR A 12 46.51 -56.92 -11.69
N LEU A 13 46.48 -57.60 -10.54
CA LEU A 13 45.56 -57.29 -9.45
C LEU A 13 45.73 -55.87 -8.91
N LEU A 14 46.97 -55.41 -8.74
CA LEU A 14 47.25 -54.04 -8.29
C LEU A 14 46.77 -53.00 -9.31
N VAL A 15 46.93 -53.26 -10.61
CA VAL A 15 46.43 -52.37 -11.67
C VAL A 15 44.89 -52.33 -11.67
N ILE A 16 44.22 -53.46 -11.50
CA ILE A 16 42.76 -53.50 -11.36
C ILE A 16 42.31 -52.73 -10.11
N LEU A 17 42.96 -52.96 -8.97
CA LEU A 17 42.65 -52.25 -7.73
C LEU A 17 42.84 -50.74 -7.87
N ALA A 18 43.91 -50.30 -8.54
CA ALA A 18 44.13 -48.88 -8.83
C ALA A 18 43.03 -48.32 -9.76
N GLY A 19 42.62 -49.07 -10.78
CA GLY A 19 41.52 -48.69 -11.67
C GLY A 19 40.17 -48.59 -10.96
N LEU A 20 39.86 -49.56 -10.07
CA LEU A 20 38.65 -49.55 -9.25
C LEU A 20 38.66 -48.39 -8.25
N ALA A 21 39.80 -48.09 -7.64
CA ALA A 21 39.95 -46.94 -6.76
C ALA A 21 39.74 -45.62 -7.52
N ALA A 22 40.35 -45.47 -8.70
CA ALA A 22 40.17 -44.29 -9.55
C ALA A 22 38.70 -44.11 -9.97
N LEU A 23 38.03 -45.19 -10.38
CA LEU A 23 36.60 -45.16 -10.71
C LEU A 23 35.75 -44.79 -9.48
N HIS A 24 36.05 -45.35 -8.31
CA HIS A 24 35.34 -45.03 -7.07
C HIS A 24 35.45 -43.55 -6.72
N PHE A 25 36.65 -42.97 -6.77
CA PHE A 25 36.84 -41.54 -6.51
C PHE A 25 36.18 -40.65 -7.56
N TYR A 26 36.20 -41.06 -8.83
CA TYR A 26 35.52 -40.33 -9.91
C TYR A 26 34.00 -40.29 -9.72
N VAL A 27 33.38 -41.46 -9.46
CA VAL A 27 31.93 -41.55 -9.21
C VAL A 27 31.56 -40.77 -7.95
N LYS A 28 32.36 -40.89 -6.88
CA LYS A 28 32.17 -40.12 -5.65
C LYS A 28 32.22 -38.62 -5.91
N GLY A 29 33.17 -38.14 -6.72
CA GLY A 29 33.24 -36.72 -7.10
C GLY A 29 32.00 -36.25 -7.84
N ILE A 30 31.51 -37.03 -8.81
CA ILE A 30 30.27 -36.71 -9.54
C ILE A 30 29.04 -36.70 -8.63
N MET A 31 28.94 -37.62 -7.67
CA MET A 31 27.85 -37.62 -6.71
C MET A 31 27.86 -36.38 -5.82
N VAL A 32 29.04 -35.99 -5.34
CA VAL A 32 29.21 -34.75 -4.55
C VAL A 32 28.86 -33.52 -5.40
N ASP A 33 29.34 -33.45 -6.64
CA ASP A 33 29.00 -32.35 -7.54
C ASP A 33 27.50 -32.29 -7.82
N TYR A 34 26.83 -33.44 -7.97
CA TYR A 34 25.38 -33.49 -8.17
C TYR A 34 24.60 -33.03 -6.95
N GLU A 35 24.95 -33.53 -5.75
CA GLU A 35 24.31 -33.12 -4.48
C GLU A 35 24.50 -31.63 -4.21
N ASN A 36 25.70 -31.08 -4.46
CA ASN A 36 26.00 -29.65 -4.28
C ASN A 36 25.26 -28.75 -5.27
N GLN A 37 24.75 -29.30 -6.37
CA GLN A 37 24.03 -28.57 -7.41
C GLN A 37 22.51 -28.79 -7.32
N GLU A 38 22.00 -29.42 -6.26
CA GLU A 38 20.57 -29.29 -5.93
C GLU A 38 20.29 -27.82 -5.56
N PRO A 39 19.17 -27.20 -5.99
CA PRO A 39 18.91 -25.77 -5.79
C PRO A 39 19.13 -25.30 -4.35
N VAL A 40 18.61 -26.06 -3.38
CA VAL A 40 18.74 -25.79 -1.94
C VAL A 40 20.21 -25.85 -1.48
N GLN A 41 20.97 -26.84 -1.96
CA GLN A 41 22.38 -26.99 -1.58
C GLN A 41 23.27 -25.96 -2.27
N PHE A 42 22.95 -25.57 -3.49
CA PHE A 42 23.60 -24.49 -4.21
C PHE A 42 23.45 -23.16 -3.44
N VAL A 43 22.21 -22.74 -3.15
CA VAL A 43 21.94 -21.51 -2.39
C VAL A 43 22.54 -21.58 -0.99
N ARG A 44 22.47 -22.74 -0.32
CA ARG A 44 23.18 -22.96 0.93
C ARG A 44 24.68 -22.81 0.77
N GLY A 45 25.29 -23.32 -0.30
CA GLY A 45 26.71 -23.20 -0.58
C GLY A 45 27.15 -21.75 -0.82
N GLU A 46 26.32 -20.95 -1.48
CA GLU A 46 26.56 -19.51 -1.69
C GLU A 46 26.41 -18.71 -0.38
N LEU A 47 25.49 -19.11 0.50
CA LEU A 47 25.22 -18.42 1.77
C LEU A 47 25.97 -19.01 2.99
N ALA A 48 26.56 -20.22 2.90
CA ALA A 48 27.30 -20.88 3.98
C ALA A 48 28.63 -20.21 4.38
N PRO A 49 29.40 -19.56 3.47
CA PRO A 49 30.53 -18.72 3.87
C PRO A 49 30.08 -17.42 4.56
N ALA A 50 28.76 -17.22 4.70
CA ALA A 50 28.16 -15.96 5.06
C ALA A 50 27.74 -15.93 6.54
N MET A 51 28.74 -15.87 7.42
CA MET A 51 28.51 -15.55 8.83
C MET A 51 28.08 -14.08 8.96
N PRO A 52 27.11 -13.76 9.84
CA PRO A 52 26.64 -12.40 10.12
C PRO A 52 27.74 -11.35 10.37
N THR A 53 28.88 -11.79 10.90
CA THR A 53 29.98 -10.95 11.38
C THR A 53 30.95 -10.49 10.28
N ASP A 54 30.92 -11.11 9.11
CA ASP A 54 32.04 -11.03 8.16
C ASP A 54 31.67 -10.20 6.91
N GLY A 55 30.39 -9.87 6.74
CA GLY A 55 29.88 -8.98 5.67
C GLY A 55 29.65 -9.66 4.31
N SER A 56 29.87 -10.96 4.18
CA SER A 56 29.71 -11.73 2.95
C SER A 56 28.26 -11.88 2.47
N ILE A 57 27.27 -11.91 3.37
CA ILE A 57 25.84 -11.79 2.96
C ILE A 57 25.61 -10.44 2.29
N GLY A 58 26.19 -9.38 2.86
CA GLY A 58 26.14 -8.05 2.26
C GLY A 58 26.73 -8.03 0.86
N GLN A 59 27.85 -8.73 0.64
CA GLN A 59 28.48 -8.83 -0.69
C GLN A 59 27.65 -9.67 -1.68
N PHE A 60 27.11 -10.81 -1.26
CA PHE A 60 26.23 -11.64 -2.10
C PHE A 60 24.99 -10.86 -2.53
N LEU A 61 24.37 -10.15 -1.58
CA LEU A 61 23.24 -9.27 -1.87
C LEU A 61 23.69 -8.13 -2.78
N GLU A 62 24.82 -7.46 -2.51
CA GLU A 62 25.38 -6.40 -3.37
C GLU A 62 25.51 -6.84 -4.83
N GLU A 63 25.88 -8.10 -5.07
CA GLU A 63 26.09 -8.65 -6.40
C GLU A 63 24.80 -9.13 -7.10
N HIS A 64 23.81 -9.63 -6.33
CA HIS A 64 22.66 -10.35 -6.90
C HIS A 64 21.28 -9.75 -6.55
N ALA A 65 21.22 -8.72 -5.70
CA ALA A 65 19.97 -8.13 -5.22
C ALA A 65 19.76 -6.67 -5.64
N PHE A 66 20.79 -5.92 -6.07
CA PHE A 66 20.68 -4.46 -6.26
C PHE A 66 20.69 -3.99 -7.71
N ASN A 67 19.58 -3.37 -8.11
CA ASN A 67 19.51 -2.18 -8.98
C ASN A 67 18.14 -1.51 -8.78
N GLY A 68 18.00 -0.67 -7.75
CA GLY A 68 16.75 0.03 -7.43
C GLY A 68 16.96 1.53 -7.15
N PRO A 69 15.93 2.38 -7.33
CA PRO A 69 16.05 3.83 -7.20
C PRO A 69 16.27 4.25 -5.74
N ALA A 70 17.37 4.98 -5.53
CA ALA A 70 17.74 5.73 -4.34
C ALA A 70 18.18 4.93 -3.08
N GLY A 71 19.50 4.87 -2.88
CA GLY A 71 20.12 5.21 -1.57
C GLY A 71 19.96 4.27 -0.37
N GLN A 72 19.17 3.20 -0.46
CA GLN A 72 18.91 2.30 0.69
C GLN A 72 20.06 1.30 1.01
N LEU A 73 21.17 1.36 0.29
CA LEU A 73 22.27 0.38 0.37
C LEU A 73 23.07 0.41 1.70
N ASN A 74 23.07 1.51 2.45
CA ASN A 74 23.88 1.60 3.66
C ASN A 74 23.26 0.92 4.90
N ASP A 75 21.96 0.62 4.86
CA ASP A 75 21.20 0.13 6.03
C ASP A 75 20.90 -1.37 5.99
N LEU A 76 21.26 -2.10 4.93
CA LEU A 76 20.98 -3.55 4.82
C LEU A 76 21.72 -4.39 5.85
N LYS A 77 22.95 -4.01 6.19
CA LYS A 77 23.66 -4.62 7.31
C LYS A 77 22.89 -4.37 8.60
N GLU A 78 22.44 -3.14 8.84
CA GLU A 78 21.68 -2.79 10.04
C GLU A 78 20.30 -3.46 10.08
N ARG A 79 19.56 -3.53 8.97
CA ARG A 79 18.32 -4.30 8.82
C ARG A 79 18.56 -5.80 9.03
N PHE A 80 19.59 -6.38 8.41
CA PHE A 80 20.04 -7.75 8.67
C PHE A 80 20.34 -7.94 10.16
N TYR A 81 21.12 -7.05 10.78
CA TYR A 81 21.45 -7.09 12.22
C TYR A 81 20.23 -6.89 13.12
N HIS A 82 19.23 -6.10 12.71
CA HIS A 82 18.01 -5.84 13.46
C HIS A 82 17.08 -7.05 13.38
N THR A 83 16.84 -7.59 12.18
CA THR A 83 16.10 -8.81 11.92
C THR A 83 16.69 -10.00 12.68
N VAL A 84 18.02 -10.12 12.68
CA VAL A 84 18.77 -11.18 13.39
C VAL A 84 18.85 -10.96 14.90
N LYS A 85 18.98 -9.73 15.41
CA LYS A 85 19.09 -9.49 16.88
C LYS A 85 17.82 -9.86 17.65
N VAL A 86 16.66 -9.88 17.00
CA VAL A 86 15.39 -10.24 17.63
C VAL A 86 15.34 -11.75 17.99
N SER A 87 16.21 -12.60 17.43
CA SER A 87 16.25 -14.04 17.73
C SER A 87 17.19 -14.47 18.87
N GLY A 88 17.91 -13.52 19.49
CA GLY A 88 18.69 -13.76 20.69
C GLY A 88 20.20 -13.83 20.47
N LYS A 89 20.96 -13.67 21.56
CA LYS A 89 22.43 -13.70 21.57
C LYS A 89 22.94 -15.12 21.26
N GLY A 90 23.02 -15.51 19.99
CA GLY A 90 23.47 -16.84 19.56
C GLY A 90 23.85 -16.90 18.06
N GLU A 91 24.27 -18.09 17.60
CA GLU A 91 24.43 -18.39 16.17
C GLU A 91 23.04 -18.44 15.49
N VAL A 92 22.87 -17.67 14.43
CA VAL A 92 21.63 -17.64 13.61
C VAL A 92 21.47 -18.97 12.90
N GLN A 93 20.33 -19.63 13.06
CA GLN A 93 20.03 -20.85 12.32
C GLN A 93 19.32 -20.51 11.01
N LEU A 94 20.02 -20.72 9.90
CA LEU A 94 19.43 -20.63 8.57
C LEU A 94 18.82 -21.97 8.17
N ALA A 95 17.55 -21.95 7.78
CA ALA A 95 16.89 -23.08 7.13
C ALA A 95 16.50 -22.70 5.70
N PHE A 96 16.61 -23.69 4.80
CA PHE A 96 16.45 -23.51 3.37
C PHE A 96 15.41 -24.50 2.87
N GLU A 97 14.44 -24.02 2.12
CA GLU A 97 13.35 -24.82 1.58
C GLU A 97 13.06 -24.38 0.14
N GLU A 98 12.92 -25.35 -0.77
CA GLU A 98 12.50 -25.07 -2.14
C GLU A 98 10.99 -24.77 -2.14
N ASP A 99 10.61 -23.72 -2.86
CA ASP A 99 9.21 -23.36 -3.03
C ASP A 99 8.46 -24.51 -3.75
N PRO A 100 7.42 -25.09 -3.12
CA PRO A 100 6.71 -26.24 -3.69
C PRO A 100 6.15 -25.98 -5.09
N ALA A 101 5.87 -24.73 -5.45
CA ALA A 101 5.34 -24.37 -6.75
C ALA A 101 6.40 -24.42 -7.87
N HIS A 102 7.69 -24.43 -7.52
CA HIS A 102 8.80 -24.31 -8.46
C HIS A 102 9.70 -25.56 -8.50
N VAL A 103 9.34 -26.61 -7.76
CA VAL A 103 10.12 -27.86 -7.69
C VAL A 103 10.32 -28.48 -9.06
N GLY A 104 11.58 -28.63 -9.46
CA GLY A 104 11.98 -29.24 -10.74
C GLY A 104 11.69 -28.38 -11.98
N SER A 105 11.42 -27.09 -11.77
CA SER A 105 11.31 -26.10 -12.85
C SER A 105 12.70 -25.66 -13.35
N MET A 106 12.73 -24.89 -14.44
CA MET A 106 13.96 -24.24 -14.92
C MET A 106 14.35 -23.04 -14.05
N ASP A 107 13.41 -22.54 -13.24
CA ASP A 107 13.56 -21.36 -12.40
C ASP A 107 13.16 -21.69 -10.94
N PRO A 108 13.90 -22.58 -10.25
CA PRO A 108 13.58 -22.97 -8.90
C PRO A 108 13.73 -21.78 -7.95
N VAL A 109 12.84 -21.73 -6.95
CA VAL A 109 12.82 -20.69 -5.93
C VAL A 109 13.19 -21.30 -4.60
N VAL A 110 14.16 -20.73 -3.90
CA VAL A 110 14.60 -21.17 -2.58
C VAL A 110 14.25 -20.09 -1.55
N ASN A 111 13.41 -20.46 -0.59
CA ASN A 111 13.07 -19.63 0.55
C ASN A 111 14.03 -19.96 1.70
N VAL A 112 14.59 -18.91 2.29
CA VAL A 112 15.50 -18.99 3.43
C VAL A 112 14.82 -18.34 4.62
N THR A 113 14.85 -19.04 5.76
CA THR A 113 14.38 -18.52 7.05
C THR A 113 15.54 -18.39 8.01
N ALA A 114 15.51 -17.34 8.83
CA ALA A 114 16.45 -17.12 9.92
C ALA A 114 15.72 -17.30 11.25
N ASP A 115 16.12 -18.30 12.04
CA ASP A 115 15.50 -18.65 13.32
C ASP A 115 13.97 -18.82 13.23
N GLY A 116 13.51 -19.40 12.12
CA GLY A 116 12.10 -19.68 11.84
C GLY A 116 11.29 -18.49 11.30
N LYS A 117 11.91 -17.32 11.09
CA LYS A 117 11.27 -16.16 10.45
C LYS A 117 11.66 -16.04 8.97
N PRO A 118 10.77 -15.51 8.10
CA PRO A 118 11.13 -15.18 6.72
C PRO A 118 12.38 -14.30 6.65
N PHE A 119 13.27 -14.58 5.71
CA PHE A 119 14.52 -13.84 5.59
C PHE A 119 14.87 -13.48 4.15
N LEU A 120 15.01 -14.48 3.28
CA LEU A 120 15.48 -14.27 1.92
C LEU A 120 14.74 -15.21 0.96
N ARG A 121 14.39 -14.70 -0.21
CA ARG A 121 13.90 -15.50 -1.33
C ARG A 121 14.88 -15.38 -2.49
N VAL A 122 15.39 -16.51 -2.97
CA VAL A 122 16.35 -16.57 -4.07
C VAL A 122 15.72 -17.28 -5.25
N THR A 123 15.70 -16.63 -6.41
CA THR A 123 15.29 -17.23 -7.68
C THR A 123 16.54 -17.60 -8.47
N LEU A 124 16.56 -18.82 -8.99
CA LEU A 124 17.65 -19.32 -9.83
C LEU A 124 17.18 -19.48 -11.28
N HIS A 125 18.11 -19.67 -12.20
CA HIS A 125 17.86 -20.11 -13.57
C HIS A 125 18.85 -21.20 -13.98
N GLU A 126 18.36 -22.27 -14.64
CA GLU A 126 19.21 -23.33 -15.19
C GLU A 126 20.00 -22.83 -16.41
N ALA A 127 21.21 -22.31 -16.17
CA ALA A 127 22.07 -21.73 -17.19
C ALA A 127 22.73 -22.79 -18.09
N GLU A 128 23.19 -23.90 -17.49
CA GLU A 128 23.82 -25.00 -18.21
C GLU A 128 23.41 -26.34 -17.59
N LYS A 129 23.29 -27.38 -18.41
CA LYS A 129 23.01 -28.74 -17.95
C LYS A 129 24.05 -29.72 -18.48
N VAL A 130 24.75 -30.39 -17.57
CA VAL A 130 25.80 -31.35 -17.91
C VAL A 130 25.39 -32.76 -17.49
N THR A 131 25.24 -33.67 -18.47
CA THR A 131 24.97 -35.08 -18.18
C THR A 131 26.27 -35.84 -17.90
N LYS A 132 26.37 -36.43 -16.70
CA LYS A 132 27.45 -37.33 -16.26
C LYS A 132 26.90 -38.73 -16.05
N LEU A 133 27.77 -39.74 -16.20
CA LEU A 133 27.41 -41.17 -16.02
C LEU A 133 26.18 -41.61 -16.84
N MET A 134 25.90 -40.94 -17.98
CA MET A 134 24.75 -41.14 -18.88
C MET A 134 23.36 -40.84 -18.30
N ILE A 135 23.20 -40.77 -16.98
CA ILE A 135 21.88 -40.64 -16.33
C ILE A 135 21.77 -39.46 -15.35
N MET A 136 22.91 -38.91 -14.89
CA MET A 136 22.91 -37.85 -13.90
C MET A 136 23.01 -36.50 -14.61
N ASN A 137 21.96 -35.69 -14.50
CA ASN A 137 21.98 -34.33 -15.00
C ASN A 137 22.38 -33.40 -13.87
N ILE A 138 23.50 -32.71 -14.05
CA ILE A 138 24.00 -31.70 -13.12
C ILE A 138 23.67 -30.36 -13.76
N SER A 139 22.75 -29.63 -13.14
CA SER A 139 22.40 -28.27 -13.51
C SER A 139 23.45 -27.32 -12.94
N LYS A 140 23.79 -26.27 -13.69
CA LYS A 140 24.51 -25.11 -13.18
C LYS A 140 23.54 -23.95 -13.12
N TRP A 141 23.58 -23.23 -12.02
CA TRP A 141 22.62 -22.20 -11.69
C TRP A 141 23.23 -20.81 -11.81
N ASP A 142 22.46 -19.89 -12.40
CA ASP A 142 22.66 -18.46 -12.22
C ASP A 142 21.61 -17.94 -11.23
N VAL A 143 21.98 -17.02 -10.34
CA VAL A 143 21.02 -16.33 -9.46
C VAL A 143 20.38 -15.19 -10.27
N THR A 144 19.06 -15.25 -10.46
CA THR A 144 18.32 -14.24 -11.22
C THR A 144 17.83 -13.10 -10.33
N SER A 145 17.32 -13.42 -9.15
CA SER A 145 16.90 -12.42 -8.17
C SER A 145 17.08 -12.90 -6.73
N ALA A 146 17.31 -11.95 -5.83
CA ALA A 146 17.37 -12.18 -4.40
C ALA A 146 16.59 -11.07 -3.68
N VAL A 147 15.58 -11.45 -2.89
CA VAL A 147 14.66 -10.52 -2.22
C VAL A 147 14.69 -10.75 -0.71
N LEU A 148 15.01 -9.71 0.05
CA LEU A 148 14.91 -9.69 1.50
C LEU A 148 13.46 -9.49 1.95
N LEU A 149 13.03 -10.33 2.89
CA LEU A 149 11.67 -10.34 3.40
C LEU A 149 11.61 -9.70 4.78
N ASP A 150 10.49 -9.04 5.08
CA ASP A 150 10.23 -8.56 6.43
C ASP A 150 10.07 -9.77 7.38
N PRO A 151 10.77 -9.82 8.54
CA PRO A 151 10.62 -10.91 9.50
C PRO A 151 9.21 -11.05 10.10
N ASP A 152 8.43 -9.98 10.12
CA ASP A 152 7.09 -9.95 10.70
C ASP A 152 5.98 -10.10 9.63
N ARG A 153 6.38 -10.29 8.37
CA ARG A 153 5.51 -10.70 7.26
C ARG A 153 4.74 -11.97 7.57
N ASP A 154 3.50 -12.03 7.12
CA ASP A 154 2.78 -13.28 6.91
C ASP A 154 3.40 -14.07 5.73
N SER A 155 4.03 -15.21 6.03
CA SER A 155 4.67 -16.08 5.04
C SER A 155 3.72 -16.60 3.95
N SER A 156 2.40 -16.55 4.19
CA SER A 156 1.38 -16.95 3.22
C SER A 156 0.96 -15.81 2.28
N ALA A 157 1.28 -14.56 2.61
CA ALA A 157 0.97 -13.42 1.76
C ALA A 157 1.82 -13.47 0.47
N PRO A 158 1.23 -13.24 -0.71
CA PRO A 158 1.98 -13.20 -1.96
C PRO A 158 2.94 -12.00 -2.01
N LEU A 159 4.06 -12.17 -2.71
CA LEU A 159 4.98 -11.09 -3.06
C LEU A 159 4.49 -10.39 -4.32
N ALA A 160 4.56 -9.06 -4.35
CA ALA A 160 4.42 -8.30 -5.57
C ALA A 160 5.78 -8.22 -6.27
N LEU A 161 5.98 -9.11 -7.24
CA LEU A 161 7.22 -9.19 -8.00
C LEU A 161 7.02 -8.56 -9.39
N GLY A 162 8.02 -7.79 -9.83
CA GLY A 162 8.15 -7.32 -11.20
C GLY A 162 8.62 -8.42 -12.16
N GLU A 163 8.80 -8.08 -13.43
CA GLU A 163 9.33 -9.00 -14.45
C GLU A 163 10.78 -9.43 -14.17
N ASP A 164 11.53 -8.61 -13.43
CA ASP A 164 12.90 -8.88 -12.97
C ASP A 164 12.96 -9.81 -11.75
N GLY A 165 11.81 -10.24 -11.22
CA GLY A 165 11.75 -11.08 -10.03
C GLY A 165 12.13 -10.35 -8.73
N LEU A 166 12.23 -9.03 -8.76
CA LEU A 166 12.40 -8.16 -7.58
C LEU A 166 11.06 -7.55 -7.18
N LEU A 167 11.00 -6.91 -6.01
CA LEU A 167 9.77 -6.32 -5.50
C LEU A 167 9.36 -5.09 -6.34
N SER A 168 8.05 -4.98 -6.57
CA SER A 168 7.42 -3.86 -7.27
C SER A 168 6.23 -3.37 -6.46
N TYR A 169 6.26 -2.09 -6.07
CA TYR A 169 5.23 -1.44 -5.28
C TYR A 169 4.62 -0.25 -6.00
N THR A 170 3.31 -0.09 -5.86
CA THR A 170 2.55 1.10 -6.23
C THR A 170 2.04 1.74 -4.95
N VAL A 171 2.25 3.03 -4.77
CA VAL A 171 1.78 3.80 -3.62
C VAL A 171 0.94 4.97 -4.08
N GLU A 172 -0.33 4.98 -3.70
CA GLU A 172 -1.25 6.10 -3.89
C GLU A 172 -1.23 6.97 -2.62
N ILE A 173 -1.02 8.27 -2.80
CA ILE A 173 -0.93 9.23 -1.69
C ILE A 173 -1.59 10.57 -2.07
N PRO A 174 -2.38 11.18 -1.19
CA PRO A 174 -2.94 12.51 -1.41
C PRO A 174 -1.86 13.58 -1.50
N GLU A 175 -2.08 14.58 -2.33
CA GLU A 175 -1.27 15.79 -2.37
C GLU A 175 -1.31 16.52 -1.02
N GLY A 176 -0.16 17.07 -0.63
CA GLY A 176 0.04 17.69 0.68
C GLY A 176 0.61 16.74 1.74
N PHE A 177 0.68 15.44 1.45
CA PHE A 177 1.32 14.45 2.32
C PHE A 177 2.79 14.23 1.90
N THR A 178 3.61 13.79 2.85
CA THR A 178 5.01 13.42 2.62
C THR A 178 5.17 11.91 2.73
N LEU A 179 5.44 11.24 1.61
CA LEU A 179 5.69 9.80 1.59
C LEU A 179 6.95 9.44 2.38
N LEU A 180 6.86 8.43 3.25
CA LEU A 180 7.95 7.86 4.02
C LEU A 180 8.21 6.41 3.58
N LEU A 181 9.47 6.11 3.27
CA LEU A 181 9.98 4.77 3.00
C LEU A 181 10.92 4.39 4.14
N ASP A 182 10.57 3.35 4.90
CA ASP A 182 11.28 2.94 6.12
C ASP A 182 11.48 4.12 7.11
N GLY A 183 10.48 5.00 7.20
CA GLY A 183 10.49 6.18 8.08
C GLY A 183 11.31 7.38 7.57
N SER A 184 11.93 7.28 6.39
CA SER A 184 12.65 8.39 5.76
C SER A 184 11.83 8.97 4.60
N PRO A 185 11.78 10.30 4.41
CA PRO A 185 11.10 10.90 3.27
C PRO A 185 11.58 10.32 1.94
N ALA A 186 10.63 10.03 1.05
CA ALA A 186 10.95 9.71 -0.33
C ALA A 186 11.75 10.89 -0.93
N GLY A 187 12.86 10.59 -1.61
CA GLY A 187 13.75 11.62 -2.13
C GLY A 187 13.05 12.61 -3.05
N GLU A 188 13.54 13.85 -3.09
CA GLU A 188 13.02 14.84 -4.03
C GLU A 188 13.20 14.38 -5.49
N GLY A 189 12.15 14.50 -6.31
CA GLY A 189 12.21 14.17 -7.73
C GLY A 189 11.86 12.73 -8.11
N VAL A 190 11.32 11.92 -7.19
CA VAL A 190 10.69 10.64 -7.57
C VAL A 190 9.49 10.93 -8.49
N PRO A 191 9.43 10.35 -9.70
CA PRO A 191 8.32 10.58 -10.61
C PRO A 191 7.03 9.97 -10.06
N TYR A 192 5.93 10.66 -10.27
CA TYR A 192 4.59 10.19 -9.93
C TYR A 192 3.62 10.51 -11.08
N ALA A 193 2.53 9.76 -11.16
CA ALA A 193 1.37 10.12 -11.96
C ALA A 193 0.34 10.82 -11.07
N GLU A 194 -0.37 11.81 -11.62
CA GLU A 194 -1.47 12.45 -10.91
C GLU A 194 -2.79 11.73 -11.21
N SER A 195 -3.63 11.61 -10.19
CA SER A 195 -4.99 11.09 -10.27
C SER A 195 -5.96 12.08 -9.61
N ALA A 196 -7.21 12.07 -10.05
CA ALA A 196 -8.26 12.85 -9.39
C ALA A 196 -8.74 12.10 -8.14
N LEU A 197 -8.95 12.83 -7.04
CA LEU A 197 -9.60 12.27 -5.85
C LEU A 197 -11.13 12.37 -6.00
N PRO A 198 -11.87 11.25 -5.91
CA PRO A 198 -13.32 11.24 -6.15
C PRO A 198 -14.12 12.20 -5.27
N GLU A 199 -13.68 12.42 -4.02
CA GLU A 199 -14.36 13.31 -3.07
C GLU A 199 -14.38 14.79 -3.48
N PHE A 200 -13.55 15.19 -4.45
CA PHE A 200 -13.49 16.56 -4.96
C PHE A 200 -14.15 16.74 -6.34
N GLU A 201 -14.84 15.72 -6.88
CA GLU A 201 -15.43 15.76 -8.23
C GLU A 201 -16.30 17.02 -8.44
N TYR A 202 -17.17 17.36 -7.49
CA TYR A 202 -18.06 18.51 -7.57
C TYR A 202 -17.44 19.83 -7.11
N VAL A 203 -16.23 19.79 -6.56
CA VAL A 203 -15.50 20.96 -6.06
C VAL A 203 -14.46 21.46 -7.08
N ALA A 204 -13.82 20.53 -7.79
CA ALA A 204 -12.75 20.78 -8.77
C ALA A 204 -13.10 21.80 -9.89
N PRO A 205 -14.36 21.94 -10.35
CA PRO A 205 -14.71 22.98 -11.32
C PRO A 205 -14.56 24.42 -10.82
N PHE A 206 -14.49 24.64 -9.50
CA PHE A 206 -14.57 25.95 -8.88
C PHE A 206 -13.26 26.44 -8.25
N THR A 207 -12.37 25.51 -7.91
CA THR A 207 -11.07 25.81 -7.30
C THR A 207 -10.09 24.67 -7.55
N GLU A 208 -8.80 24.94 -7.36
CA GLU A 208 -7.78 23.90 -7.25
C GLU A 208 -8.09 23.00 -6.05
N VAL A 209 -7.96 21.69 -6.25
CA VAL A 209 -8.22 20.64 -5.26
C VAL A 209 -6.96 19.76 -5.14
N PRO A 210 -6.71 19.13 -3.98
CA PRO A 210 -5.64 18.14 -3.86
C PRO A 210 -5.80 17.03 -4.90
N ALA A 211 -4.72 16.70 -5.59
CA ALA A 211 -4.65 15.51 -6.45
C ALA A 211 -4.21 14.28 -5.66
N GLY A 212 -4.51 13.08 -6.17
CA GLY A 212 -3.80 11.87 -5.79
C GLY A 212 -2.48 11.78 -6.55
N ARG A 213 -1.46 11.21 -5.92
CA ARG A 213 -0.15 10.92 -6.53
C ARG A 213 0.12 9.43 -6.46
N GLU A 214 0.34 8.83 -7.62
CA GLU A 214 0.70 7.42 -7.75
C GLU A 214 2.22 7.31 -7.97
N TYR A 215 2.92 6.73 -7.00
CA TYR A 215 4.35 6.41 -7.08
C TYR A 215 4.55 4.95 -7.44
N LYS A 216 5.49 4.67 -8.36
CA LYS A 216 5.91 3.31 -8.68
C LYS A 216 7.36 3.09 -8.29
N PHE A 217 7.58 2.06 -7.49
CA PHE A 217 8.89 1.62 -7.05
C PHE A 217 9.12 0.22 -7.59
N GLU A 218 10.09 0.06 -8.49
CA GLU A 218 10.44 -1.21 -9.12
C GLU A 218 11.89 -1.57 -8.81
N GLY A 219 12.25 -2.85 -8.93
CA GLY A 219 13.61 -3.32 -8.67
C GLY A 219 13.98 -3.29 -7.20
N LEU A 220 13.00 -3.43 -6.29
CA LEU A 220 13.24 -3.37 -4.85
C LEU A 220 13.81 -4.71 -4.36
N ALA A 221 15.00 -4.63 -3.75
CA ALA A 221 15.72 -5.79 -3.19
C ALA A 221 15.16 -6.25 -1.83
N ALA A 222 14.38 -5.40 -1.17
CA ALA A 222 13.89 -5.61 0.17
C ALA A 222 12.50 -5.02 0.34
N GLU A 223 11.68 -5.63 1.19
CA GLU A 223 10.40 -5.06 1.56
C GLU A 223 10.58 -3.71 2.26
N LEU A 224 9.66 -2.79 2.02
CA LEU A 224 9.68 -1.45 2.59
C LEU A 224 8.47 -1.24 3.47
N LYS A 225 8.69 -0.64 4.64
CA LYS A 225 7.61 -0.08 5.43
C LYS A 225 7.20 1.25 4.82
N ILE A 226 5.96 1.32 4.36
CA ILE A 226 5.40 2.52 3.73
C ILE A 226 4.47 3.22 4.71
N SER A 227 4.72 4.51 4.92
CA SER A 227 3.85 5.41 5.68
C SER A 227 3.93 6.81 5.07
N ALA A 228 3.19 7.77 5.61
CA ALA A 228 3.27 9.16 5.18
C ALA A 228 3.11 10.11 6.37
N LEU A 229 3.60 11.35 6.24
CA LEU A 229 3.19 12.45 7.11
C LEU A 229 2.02 13.18 6.46
N ASN A 230 0.93 13.39 7.19
CA ASN A 230 -0.21 14.17 6.72
C ASN A 230 0.06 15.68 6.70
N ASN A 231 -0.96 16.47 6.37
CA ASN A 231 -0.91 17.94 6.34
C ASN A 231 -0.58 18.60 7.70
N ALA A 232 -0.74 17.90 8.83
CA ALA A 232 -0.35 18.37 10.16
C ALA A 232 1.04 17.88 10.60
N GLY A 233 1.66 16.97 9.83
CA GLY A 233 2.93 16.34 10.17
C GLY A 233 2.81 15.09 11.04
N ASP A 234 1.60 14.55 11.21
CA ASP A 234 1.37 13.28 11.91
C ASP A 234 1.57 12.10 10.97
N GLU A 235 2.12 11.00 11.48
CA GLU A 235 2.36 9.78 10.69
C GLU A 235 1.06 8.98 10.47
N VAL A 236 0.75 8.71 9.21
CA VAL A 236 -0.37 7.91 8.74
C VAL A 236 0.17 6.62 8.12
N ALA A 237 -0.34 5.48 8.56
CA ALA A 237 0.05 4.18 8.03
C ALA A 237 -0.60 3.92 6.67
N ALA A 238 0.15 3.27 5.76
CA ALA A 238 -0.41 2.79 4.50
C ALA A 238 -1.32 1.58 4.71
N VAL A 239 -2.40 1.53 3.94
CA VAL A 239 -3.29 0.38 3.84
C VAL A 239 -2.94 -0.39 2.59
N GLN A 240 -2.60 -1.67 2.73
CA GLN A 240 -2.35 -2.53 1.58
C GLN A 240 -3.69 -2.99 0.98
N THR A 241 -4.00 -2.54 -0.23
CA THR A 241 -5.26 -2.86 -0.93
C THR A 241 -5.14 -4.08 -1.84
N ALA A 242 -3.93 -4.34 -2.33
CA ALA A 242 -3.55 -5.54 -3.07
C ALA A 242 -2.06 -5.84 -2.83
N PRO A 243 -1.56 -7.03 -3.19
CA PRO A 243 -0.13 -7.32 -3.06
C PRO A 243 0.71 -6.24 -3.75
N GLY A 244 1.54 -5.54 -2.97
CA GLY A 244 2.39 -4.44 -3.45
C GLY A 244 1.66 -3.14 -3.79
N VAL A 245 0.34 -3.05 -3.60
CA VAL A 245 -0.42 -1.81 -3.80
C VAL A 245 -0.81 -1.25 -2.45
N TYR A 246 -0.36 -0.03 -2.19
CA TYR A 246 -0.53 0.68 -0.94
C TYR A 246 -1.30 1.96 -1.19
N ASP A 247 -2.30 2.20 -0.35
CA ASP A 247 -3.08 3.41 -0.32
C ASP A 247 -2.80 4.16 0.99
N ILE A 248 -2.42 5.43 0.90
CA ILE A 248 -2.41 6.33 2.04
C ILE A 248 -3.78 7.00 2.06
N PRO A 249 -4.63 6.74 3.07
CA PRO A 249 -5.94 7.36 3.13
C PRO A 249 -5.84 8.88 3.11
N ALA A 250 -6.79 9.53 2.45
CA ALA A 250 -6.99 10.98 2.44
C ALA A 250 -7.49 11.54 3.79
N ASP A 251 -6.84 11.14 4.88
CA ASP A 251 -7.15 11.56 6.24
C ASP A 251 -6.44 12.88 6.56
N PHE A 252 -6.94 13.95 5.95
CA PHE A 252 -6.48 15.29 6.23
C PHE A 252 -6.86 15.67 7.67
N ALA A 253 -5.87 16.09 8.45
CA ALA A 253 -6.05 16.48 9.83
C ALA A 253 -6.79 17.83 9.95
N GLU A 254 -7.64 17.90 10.97
CA GLU A 254 -8.30 19.12 11.42
C GLU A 254 -7.27 20.20 11.79
N THR A 255 -7.57 21.45 11.45
CA THR A 255 -6.72 22.59 11.80
C THR A 255 -7.54 23.71 12.47
N GLN A 256 -7.00 24.27 13.54
CA GLN A 256 -7.60 25.44 14.21
C GLN A 256 -7.80 26.62 13.26
N VAL A 257 -6.88 26.78 12.29
CA VAL A 257 -6.96 27.82 11.26
C VAL A 257 -8.22 27.66 10.39
N ALA A 258 -8.61 26.43 10.05
CA ALA A 258 -9.83 26.17 9.31
C ALA A 258 -11.08 26.49 10.14
N GLN A 259 -11.07 26.12 11.43
CA GLN A 259 -12.17 26.43 12.35
C GLN A 259 -12.38 27.94 12.51
N ASP A 260 -11.30 28.69 12.75
CA ASP A 260 -11.34 30.14 12.92
C ASP A 260 -11.81 30.84 11.63
N LEU A 261 -11.39 30.33 10.47
CA LEU A 261 -11.82 30.82 9.17
C LEU A 261 -13.32 30.54 8.93
N MET A 262 -13.78 29.33 9.21
CA MET A 262 -15.19 28.95 9.06
C MET A 262 -16.12 29.82 9.91
N ALA A 263 -15.74 30.11 11.16
CA ALA A 263 -16.51 30.97 12.06
C ALA A 263 -16.71 32.40 11.51
N GLY A 264 -15.83 32.87 10.61
CA GLY A 264 -15.97 34.14 9.89
C GLY A 264 -16.75 34.06 8.59
N ILE A 265 -17.05 32.84 8.09
CA ILE A 265 -17.71 32.58 6.82
C ILE A 265 -19.20 32.30 7.04
N ALA A 266 -19.53 31.31 7.87
CA ALA A 266 -20.88 30.78 8.02
C ALA A 266 -21.08 30.03 9.34
N ASP A 267 -22.33 29.64 9.60
CA ASP A 267 -22.70 28.64 10.59
C ASP A 267 -23.07 27.33 9.88
N PRO A 268 -22.16 26.33 9.83
CA PRO A 268 -22.40 25.08 9.11
C PRO A 268 -23.58 24.28 9.64
N LEU A 269 -23.85 24.34 10.95
CA LEU A 269 -24.98 23.64 11.56
C LEU A 269 -26.29 24.24 11.04
N TYR A 270 -26.40 25.56 11.04
CA TYR A 270 -27.56 26.26 10.47
C TYR A 270 -27.76 25.94 8.99
N ILE A 271 -26.69 25.88 8.20
CA ILE A 271 -26.75 25.48 6.78
C ILE A 271 -27.32 24.06 6.63
N GLY A 272 -26.83 23.11 7.44
CA GLY A 272 -27.29 21.72 7.42
C GLY A 272 -28.75 21.57 7.83
N GLU A 273 -29.16 22.23 8.91
CA GLU A 273 -30.56 22.25 9.36
C GLU A 273 -31.48 22.86 8.31
N LEU A 274 -31.10 23.99 7.72
CA LEU A 274 -31.89 24.67 6.69
C LEU A 274 -32.01 23.81 5.43
N TRP A 275 -30.93 23.16 5.01
CA TRP A 275 -30.97 22.20 3.91
C TRP A 275 -31.87 21.01 4.23
N SER A 276 -31.79 20.43 5.43
CA SER A 276 -32.65 19.32 5.85
C SER A 276 -34.13 19.71 5.96
N GLN A 277 -34.44 20.94 6.39
CA GLN A 277 -35.80 21.48 6.37
C GLN A 277 -36.29 21.73 4.95
N PHE A 278 -35.41 22.19 4.06
CA PHE A 278 -35.73 22.39 2.66
C PHE A 278 -36.13 21.06 2.04
N MET A 279 -35.33 20.02 2.17
CA MET A 279 -35.62 18.69 1.60
C MET A 279 -36.92 18.04 2.11
N THR A 280 -37.54 18.59 3.15
CA THR A 280 -38.83 18.17 3.70
C THR A 280 -39.95 19.22 3.56
N ASP A 281 -39.79 20.23 2.70
CA ASP A 281 -40.80 21.28 2.44
C ASP A 281 -41.23 22.07 3.70
N ASP A 282 -40.31 22.23 4.67
CA ASP A 282 -40.55 23.02 5.88
C ASP A 282 -40.10 24.48 5.75
N VAL A 283 -39.41 24.84 4.65
CA VAL A 283 -38.91 26.20 4.43
C VAL A 283 -39.97 27.06 3.77
N ALA A 284 -40.44 28.08 4.49
CA ALA A 284 -41.43 29.01 3.97
C ALA A 284 -40.85 29.91 2.85
N GLY A 285 -41.63 30.12 1.79
CA GLY A 285 -41.29 31.08 0.74
C GLY A 285 -41.91 30.74 -0.60
N SER A 286 -41.70 31.61 -1.59
CA SER A 286 -41.97 31.26 -2.98
C SER A 286 -41.07 30.11 -3.41
N TYR A 287 -41.59 29.24 -4.28
CA TYR A 287 -40.84 28.10 -4.81
C TYR A 287 -40.26 27.23 -3.70
N HIS A 288 -41.12 26.90 -2.73
CA HIS A 288 -40.81 26.01 -1.61
C HIS A 288 -39.55 26.42 -0.81
N GLY A 289 -39.31 27.72 -0.70
CA GLY A 289 -38.16 28.25 0.05
C GLY A 289 -36.83 28.25 -0.71
N PHE A 290 -36.80 27.88 -2.00
CA PHE A 290 -35.59 27.79 -2.82
C PHE A 290 -34.70 29.03 -2.73
N TYR A 291 -35.24 30.23 -2.90
CA TYR A 291 -34.44 31.47 -2.85
C TYR A 291 -33.87 31.76 -1.45
N THR A 292 -34.54 31.28 -0.40
CA THR A 292 -34.00 31.36 0.97
C THR A 292 -32.80 30.44 1.08
N VAL A 293 -32.93 29.19 0.65
CA VAL A 293 -31.86 28.18 0.71
C VAL A 293 -30.66 28.57 -0.13
N VAL A 294 -30.86 29.02 -1.37
CA VAL A 294 -29.76 29.50 -2.23
C VAL A 294 -28.94 30.59 -1.55
N ARG A 295 -29.61 31.54 -0.87
CA ARG A 295 -28.93 32.65 -0.20
C ARG A 295 -28.26 32.22 1.11
N GLU A 296 -29.00 31.56 1.98
CA GLU A 296 -28.58 31.28 3.36
C GLU A 296 -27.64 30.07 3.45
N CYS A 297 -27.82 29.05 2.59
CA CYS A 297 -26.85 27.96 2.43
C CYS A 297 -25.68 28.32 1.51
N MET A 298 -25.66 29.55 0.98
CA MET A 298 -24.58 30.06 0.13
C MET A 298 -24.35 29.17 -1.11
N LEU A 299 -25.42 28.72 -1.76
CA LEU A 299 -25.30 27.81 -2.91
C LEU A 299 -24.72 28.53 -4.11
N LEU A 300 -23.71 27.90 -4.72
CA LEU A 300 -23.08 28.39 -5.93
C LEU A 300 -23.93 28.04 -7.16
N LYS A 301 -24.35 29.04 -7.94
CA LYS A 301 -25.15 28.81 -9.13
C LYS A 301 -24.42 27.91 -10.15
N GLY A 302 -25.09 26.89 -10.65
CA GLY A 302 -24.52 25.90 -11.57
C GLY A 302 -23.64 24.84 -10.90
N SER A 303 -23.58 24.81 -9.57
CA SER A 303 -23.09 23.64 -8.82
C SER A 303 -24.14 22.54 -8.78
N ASN A 304 -23.69 21.31 -8.50
CA ASN A 304 -24.59 20.17 -8.34
C ASN A 304 -25.65 20.43 -7.25
N LEU A 305 -25.28 21.05 -6.13
CA LEU A 305 -26.20 21.40 -5.05
C LEU A 305 -27.26 22.42 -5.47
N TYR A 306 -26.87 23.44 -6.24
CA TYR A 306 -27.82 24.42 -6.77
C TYR A 306 -28.83 23.75 -7.70
N ASP A 307 -28.34 22.93 -8.64
CA ASP A 307 -29.18 22.23 -9.60
C ASP A 307 -30.09 21.21 -8.90
N LEU A 308 -29.60 20.51 -7.88
CA LEU A 308 -30.39 19.63 -7.03
C LEU A 308 -31.52 20.40 -6.33
N ALA A 309 -31.21 21.57 -5.76
CA ALA A 309 -32.20 22.39 -5.08
C ALA A 309 -33.25 22.96 -6.04
N GLU A 310 -32.84 23.40 -7.23
CA GLU A 310 -33.74 23.94 -8.26
C GLU A 310 -34.67 22.84 -8.76
N ASN A 311 -34.12 21.66 -9.06
CA ASN A 311 -34.90 20.51 -9.49
C ASN A 311 -35.86 20.02 -8.41
N TRP A 312 -35.43 19.97 -7.14
CA TRP A 312 -36.30 19.57 -6.03
C TRP A 312 -37.48 20.54 -5.86
N ALA A 313 -37.24 21.85 -5.98
CA ALA A 313 -38.28 22.88 -5.85
C ALA A 313 -39.27 22.91 -7.04
N ASP A 314 -38.84 22.47 -8.23
CA ASP A 314 -39.69 22.36 -9.43
C ASP A 314 -40.41 21.00 -9.55
N SER A 315 -39.88 19.95 -8.90
CA SER A 315 -40.31 18.58 -9.14
C SER A 315 -41.70 18.31 -8.54
N VAL A 316 -42.43 17.39 -9.18
CA VAL A 316 -43.64 16.79 -8.61
C VAL A 316 -43.34 16.02 -7.31
N ASP A 317 -42.07 15.66 -7.07
CA ASP A 317 -41.65 14.88 -5.92
C ASP A 317 -42.01 15.51 -4.58
N ILE A 318 -42.07 16.85 -4.53
CA ILE A 318 -42.49 17.59 -3.34
C ILE A 318 -43.90 17.22 -2.88
N THR A 319 -44.77 16.79 -3.81
CA THR A 319 -46.14 16.35 -3.49
C THR A 319 -46.20 14.99 -2.80
N PHE A 320 -45.09 14.24 -2.76
CA PHE A 320 -44.97 12.97 -2.02
C PHE A 320 -44.34 13.15 -0.63
N VAL A 321 -43.94 14.37 -0.26
CA VAL A 321 -43.47 14.68 1.10
C VAL A 321 -44.62 14.46 2.06
N SER A 322 -44.43 13.58 3.03
CA SER A 322 -45.46 13.25 4.01
C SER A 322 -45.64 14.39 5.00
N ASN A 323 -46.89 14.73 5.33
CA ASN A 323 -47.18 15.65 6.42
C ASN A 323 -46.52 15.17 7.72
N HIS A 324 -45.73 16.02 8.33
CA HIS A 324 -44.99 15.72 9.54
C HIS A 324 -44.84 16.97 10.42
N VAL A 325 -44.29 16.77 11.60
CA VAL A 325 -43.92 17.85 12.53
C VAL A 325 -42.53 17.53 13.06
N ILE A 326 -41.59 18.47 12.90
CA ILE A 326 -40.27 18.40 13.54
C ILE A 326 -40.47 18.56 15.05
N THR A 327 -40.00 17.60 15.83
CA THR A 327 -40.18 17.57 17.28
C THR A 327 -38.94 17.99 18.05
N ALA A 328 -37.74 17.71 17.53
CA ALA A 328 -36.47 18.07 18.14
C ALA A 328 -35.33 17.96 17.12
N TRP A 329 -34.25 18.69 17.40
CA TRP A 329 -32.92 18.46 16.85
C TRP A 329 -32.07 17.92 17.98
N ASN A 330 -31.39 16.80 17.74
CA ASN A 330 -30.60 16.10 18.75
C ASN A 330 -29.20 15.82 18.23
N LYS A 331 -28.26 15.66 19.17
CA LYS A 331 -26.86 15.32 18.91
C LYS A 331 -26.18 16.23 17.87
N GLU A 332 -26.49 17.52 17.89
CA GLU A 332 -25.91 18.50 16.97
C GLU A 332 -24.39 18.63 17.22
N SER A 333 -23.60 18.53 16.16
CA SER A 333 -22.16 18.76 16.20
C SER A 333 -21.62 19.24 14.87
N VAL A 334 -20.62 20.13 14.95
CA VAL A 334 -19.76 20.48 13.83
C VAL A 334 -18.32 20.21 14.25
N SER A 335 -17.58 19.48 13.45
CA SER A 335 -16.22 19.02 13.78
C SER A 335 -15.37 18.89 12.52
N ASN A 336 -14.09 18.51 12.71
CA ASN A 336 -13.19 18.13 11.63
C ASN A 336 -13.01 19.23 10.57
N PHE A 337 -12.65 20.43 11.03
CA PHE A 337 -12.40 21.56 10.15
C PHE A 337 -11.08 21.38 9.40
N ILE A 338 -11.16 21.05 8.12
CA ILE A 338 -9.99 20.77 7.28
C ILE A 338 -9.77 21.94 6.32
N ARG A 339 -8.53 22.40 6.21
CA ARG A 339 -8.12 23.35 5.18
C ARG A 339 -7.19 22.63 4.21
N TYR A 340 -7.59 22.54 2.94
CA TYR A 340 -6.83 21.87 1.90
C TYR A 340 -5.87 22.83 1.20
N ASN A 341 -6.32 24.06 0.95
CA ASN A 341 -5.50 25.14 0.39
C ASN A 341 -6.07 26.53 0.77
N GLU A 342 -5.73 27.59 0.04
CA GLU A 342 -6.22 28.95 0.33
C GLU A 342 -7.70 29.17 -0.01
N ASN A 343 -8.25 28.37 -0.93
CA ASN A 343 -9.58 28.55 -1.49
C ASN A 343 -10.52 27.38 -1.22
N LEU A 344 -10.09 26.36 -0.47
CA LEU A 344 -10.88 25.16 -0.17
C LEU A 344 -10.72 24.74 1.29
N LEU A 345 -11.86 24.56 1.95
CA LEU A 345 -11.98 24.01 3.29
C LEU A 345 -13.23 23.15 3.42
N SER A 346 -13.28 22.31 4.45
CA SER A 346 -14.46 21.52 4.78
C SER A 346 -14.68 21.42 6.29
N CYS A 347 -15.88 20.98 6.66
CA CYS A 347 -16.19 20.54 8.02
C CYS A 347 -17.27 19.44 7.98
N ASP A 348 -17.29 18.60 9.00
CA ASP A 348 -18.28 17.57 9.17
C ASP A 348 -19.43 18.11 10.04
N VAL A 349 -20.66 17.94 9.58
CA VAL A 349 -21.89 18.35 10.28
C VAL A 349 -22.74 17.13 10.54
N TYR A 350 -23.12 16.94 11.81
CA TYR A 350 -23.95 15.83 12.25
C TYR A 350 -25.10 16.32 13.11
N PHE A 351 -26.30 15.78 12.88
CA PHE A 351 -27.46 15.91 13.76
C PHE A 351 -28.50 14.81 13.48
N GLU A 352 -29.35 14.57 14.48
CA GLU A 352 -30.54 13.73 14.39
C GLU A 352 -31.80 14.62 14.38
N LYS A 353 -32.48 14.69 13.24
CA LYS A 353 -33.77 15.38 13.10
C LYS A 353 -34.90 14.44 13.49
N GLU A 354 -35.51 14.71 14.63
CA GLU A 354 -36.69 13.95 15.07
C GLU A 354 -37.97 14.52 14.48
N MET A 355 -38.78 13.65 13.89
CA MET A 355 -40.05 14.02 13.27
C MET A 355 -41.17 13.07 13.67
N ARG A 356 -42.40 13.59 13.70
CA ARG A 356 -43.62 12.78 13.80
C ARG A 356 -44.33 12.70 12.46
N VAL A 357 -44.30 11.53 11.83
CA VAL A 357 -44.96 11.26 10.54
C VAL A 357 -46.13 10.30 10.79
N ALA A 358 -47.36 10.71 10.46
CA ALA A 358 -48.59 9.92 10.69
C ALA A 358 -48.72 9.36 12.13
N GLY A 359 -48.25 10.11 13.13
CA GLY A 359 -48.30 9.72 14.55
C GLY A 359 -47.16 8.82 15.04
N GLN A 360 -46.26 8.39 14.15
CA GLN A 360 -45.06 7.62 14.50
C GLN A 360 -43.83 8.53 14.57
N GLN A 361 -42.95 8.25 15.53
CA GLN A 361 -41.65 8.92 15.62
C GLN A 361 -40.70 8.36 14.55
N ARG A 362 -39.97 9.26 13.91
CA ARG A 362 -38.95 8.99 12.89
C ARG A 362 -37.73 9.85 13.19
N ILE A 363 -36.56 9.31 12.89
CA ILE A 363 -35.28 10.01 12.99
C ILE A 363 -34.72 10.04 11.59
N ASP A 364 -34.39 11.24 11.14
CA ASP A 364 -33.62 11.48 9.92
C ASP A 364 -32.23 11.94 10.34
N VAL A 365 -31.19 11.28 9.84
CA VAL A 365 -29.81 11.52 10.26
C VAL A 365 -29.13 12.30 9.16
N PHE A 366 -28.60 13.46 9.54
CA PHE A 366 -27.69 14.23 8.70
C PHE A 366 -26.28 13.98 9.21
N ASP A 367 -25.42 13.51 8.33
CA ASP A 367 -24.03 13.16 8.64
C ASP A 367 -23.24 13.40 7.36
N ASN A 368 -22.79 14.63 7.17
CA ASN A 368 -22.24 15.08 5.90
C ASN A 368 -21.00 15.95 6.10
N ARG A 369 -20.02 15.76 5.21
CA ARG A 369 -18.93 16.70 4.99
C ARG A 369 -19.39 17.80 4.05
N MET A 370 -19.32 19.04 4.51
CA MET A 370 -19.62 20.23 3.73
C MET A 370 -18.35 20.84 3.17
N TYR A 371 -18.27 21.03 1.85
CA TYR A 371 -17.13 21.66 1.18
C TYR A 371 -17.43 23.11 0.82
N PHE A 372 -16.56 24.00 1.25
CA PHE A 372 -16.67 25.43 0.98
C PHE A 372 -15.53 25.91 0.10
N VAL A 373 -15.87 26.68 -0.92
CA VAL A 373 -14.92 27.23 -1.90
C VAL A 373 -14.93 28.75 -1.86
N ASN A 374 -13.74 29.35 -1.94
CA ASN A 374 -13.60 30.79 -2.12
C ASN A 374 -13.51 31.10 -3.61
N ILE A 375 -14.55 31.71 -4.16
CA ILE A 375 -14.56 32.16 -5.55
C ILE A 375 -13.86 33.51 -5.63
N THR A 376 -12.79 33.57 -6.42
CA THR A 376 -12.09 34.82 -6.74
C THR A 376 -12.41 35.32 -8.15
N ASP A 377 -12.86 34.43 -9.04
CA ASP A 377 -13.20 34.75 -10.42
C ASP A 377 -14.64 35.31 -10.50
N PRO A 378 -14.81 36.61 -10.83
CA PRO A 378 -16.13 37.22 -10.94
C PRO A 378 -16.98 36.66 -12.09
N ASP A 379 -16.39 35.93 -13.04
CA ASP A 379 -17.12 35.27 -14.12
C ASP A 379 -17.86 34.00 -13.63
N ILE A 380 -17.44 33.44 -12.48
CA ILE A 380 -18.10 32.30 -11.82
C ILE A 380 -19.20 32.79 -10.86
N ALA A 381 -18.84 33.64 -9.91
CA ALA A 381 -19.77 34.24 -8.94
C ALA A 381 -19.18 35.51 -8.32
N ALA A 382 -19.98 36.23 -7.51
CA ALA A 382 -19.44 37.35 -6.75
C ALA A 382 -18.31 36.86 -5.83
N PRO A 383 -17.19 37.59 -5.67
CA PRO A 383 -16.09 37.10 -4.87
C PRO A 383 -16.52 36.83 -3.41
N GLY A 384 -16.19 35.64 -2.92
CA GLY A 384 -16.59 35.20 -1.60
C GLY A 384 -16.64 33.68 -1.45
N TRP A 385 -16.97 33.23 -0.25
CA TRP A 385 -17.13 31.82 0.08
C TRP A 385 -18.52 31.31 -0.31
N TYR A 386 -18.59 30.07 -0.79
CA TYR A 386 -19.82 29.38 -1.17
C TYR A 386 -19.76 27.92 -0.76
N LEU A 387 -20.92 27.31 -0.49
CA LEU A 387 -21.04 25.86 -0.34
C LEU A 387 -21.01 25.23 -1.74
N ALA A 388 -20.00 24.41 -2.01
CA ALA A 388 -19.81 23.75 -3.30
C ALA A 388 -20.40 22.34 -3.33
N ASP A 389 -20.25 21.58 -2.24
CA ASP A 389 -20.71 20.20 -2.17
C ASP A 389 -21.03 19.75 -0.74
N MET A 390 -21.85 18.70 -0.62
CA MET A 390 -22.19 18.01 0.62
C MET A 390 -22.09 16.50 0.41
N LEU A 391 -21.01 15.90 0.91
CA LEU A 391 -20.77 14.46 0.81
C LEU A 391 -21.32 13.75 2.04
N SER A 392 -22.20 12.77 1.85
CA SER A 392 -22.72 11.94 2.95
C SER A 392 -21.62 11.05 3.53
N LEU A 393 -21.48 11.06 4.85
CA LEU A 393 -20.60 10.20 5.64
C LEU A 393 -21.32 8.94 6.14
N ALA A 394 -22.64 8.85 5.91
CA ALA A 394 -23.47 7.72 6.33
C ALA A 394 -23.06 6.42 5.61
N GLY A 395 -22.12 5.71 6.24
CA GLY A 395 -21.46 4.50 5.76
C GLY A 395 -20.20 4.14 6.56
N THR A 396 -19.59 5.11 7.26
CA THR A 396 -18.38 4.93 8.08
C THR A 396 -18.66 4.65 9.56
N HIS A 397 -19.87 4.95 10.06
CA HIS A 397 -20.30 4.69 11.45
C HIS A 397 -21.34 3.57 11.61
N GLY A 398 -21.51 2.71 10.59
CA GLY A 398 -22.40 1.54 10.63
C GLY A 398 -21.77 0.32 11.31
N GLY A 399 -21.50 0.41 12.61
CA GLY A 399 -20.94 -0.69 13.38
C GLY A 399 -21.24 -0.59 14.88
N GLU A 400 -22.48 -0.87 15.26
CA GLU A 400 -22.83 -1.52 16.55
C GLU A 400 -23.99 -2.50 16.37
#